data_AF-A0A7G3ZB28-F1
#
_entry.id   AF-A0A7G3ZB28-F1
#
_cell.length_a   1.000
_cell.length_b   1.000
_cell.length_c   1.000
_cell.angle_alpha   90.00
_cell.angle_beta   90.00
_cell.angle_gamma   90.00
#
_symmetry.space_group_name_H-M   'P 1'
#
loop_
_entity.id
_entity.type
_entity.pdbx_description
1 polymer ?
#
loop_
_entity_poly.entity_id
_entity_poly.type
_entity_poly.pdbx_seq_one_letter_code
_entity_poly.pdbx_strand_id
1 'polypeptide(L)'
;MLVEEINKKTYDPNVYYTSLDSQVASHARSKVTKTSSAYRSTKRVNYSLADLESKLYTQRQDAEDTAASNEGSILDKYTQQQIIQSKKRCMELDTENQKDLVDVPSLLGAITGINRNRIDAASNTAGGGGSSIRHKNKIEIPKNIHLTYRSTKPPVPKKKNTNRIVALKKTLSSKRSLQSYLETLDQVNKSIIYHNVTNKKFFKVLPVITTCSVCGGYDSISSCIHCGSKICSLRCFNLHNETRCVHR
;
A
#
# COMPACT_ATOMS: atom_id res chain seq x y z
N MET A 1 15.82 18.78 43.30
CA MET A 1 16.90 19.74 43.03
C MET A 1 16.28 21.12 42.87
N LEU A 2 16.88 22.17 43.44
CA LEU A 2 16.42 23.55 43.27
C LEU A 2 17.29 24.34 42.27
N VAL A 3 18.41 23.76 41.81
CA VAL A 3 19.38 24.37 40.90
C VAL A 3 19.87 23.29 39.93
N GLU A 4 19.95 23.62 38.63
CA GLU A 4 20.47 22.77 37.56
C GLU A 4 21.60 23.53 36.83
N GLU A 5 22.72 22.86 36.56
CA GLU A 5 23.85 23.45 35.85
C GLU A 5 23.66 23.33 34.34
N ILE A 6 23.66 24.46 33.64
CA ILE A 6 23.26 24.55 32.23
C ILE A 6 24.32 25.31 31.42
N ASN A 7 24.69 24.78 30.25
CA ASN A 7 25.62 25.43 29.32
C ASN A 7 24.91 26.29 28.27
N LYS A 8 25.14 27.61 28.28
CA LYS A 8 24.51 28.57 27.35
C LYS A 8 24.71 28.31 25.85
N LYS A 9 25.75 27.56 25.44
CA LYS A 9 26.04 27.27 24.02
C LYS A 9 25.40 25.98 23.51
N THR A 10 25.21 25.01 24.40
CA THR A 10 24.79 23.65 24.03
C THR A 10 23.36 23.35 24.47
N TYR A 11 22.90 24.01 25.54
CA TYR A 11 21.57 23.85 26.04
C TYR A 11 20.59 24.76 25.31
N ASP A 12 19.52 24.15 24.83
CA ASP A 12 18.31 24.84 24.39
C ASP A 12 17.17 24.39 25.33
N PRO A 13 16.45 25.32 25.99
CA PRO A 13 15.33 24.96 26.87
C PRO A 13 14.21 24.19 26.17
N ASN A 14 14.15 24.23 24.83
CA ASN A 14 13.11 23.57 24.05
C ASN A 14 13.54 22.19 23.52
N VAL A 15 14.82 21.80 23.66
CA VAL A 15 15.35 20.55 23.10
C VAL A 15 16.03 19.74 24.20
N TYR A 16 15.35 18.68 24.65
CA TYR A 16 15.90 17.73 25.59
C TYR A 16 16.38 16.46 24.88
N TYR A 17 17.66 16.13 25.05
CA TYR A 17 18.25 14.93 24.49
C TYR A 17 19.14 14.24 25.52
N THR A 18 18.83 12.97 25.81
CA THR A 18 19.61 12.13 26.71
C THR A 18 19.98 10.84 26.01
N SER A 19 21.28 10.56 25.91
CA SER A 19 21.79 9.29 25.40
C SER A 19 22.84 8.71 26.32
N LEU A 20 22.84 7.40 26.46
CA LEU A 20 23.92 6.65 27.12
C LEU A 20 25.21 6.59 26.28
N ASP A 21 25.13 6.99 25.01
CA ASP A 21 26.26 6.96 24.07
C ASP A 21 27.20 8.14 24.36
N SER A 22 28.37 7.86 24.92
CA SER A 22 29.43 8.84 25.09
C SER A 22 30.00 9.18 23.71
N GLN A 23 29.42 10.21 23.07
CA GLN A 23 29.87 10.70 21.76
C GLN A 23 31.30 11.28 21.77
N VAL A 24 31.99 11.26 22.91
CA VAL A 24 33.38 11.68 23.08
C VAL A 24 34.38 10.64 22.51
N ALA A 25 33.96 9.39 22.27
CA ALA A 25 34.86 8.32 21.82
C ALA A 25 35.05 8.20 20.29
N SER A 26 34.46 9.09 19.49
CA SER A 26 34.46 8.99 18.02
C SER A 26 35.78 9.39 17.33
N HIS A 27 36.79 9.84 18.08
CA HIS A 27 38.13 10.14 17.55
C HIS A 27 39.23 9.13 17.93
N ALA A 28 38.93 8.10 18.72
CA ALA A 28 39.91 7.06 19.02
C ALA A 28 39.98 6.04 17.88
N ARG A 29 40.99 6.16 17.01
CA ARG A 29 41.39 5.11 16.05
C ARG A 29 41.58 3.79 16.81
N SER A 30 40.61 2.89 16.74
CA SER A 30 40.71 1.60 17.42
C SER A 30 41.74 0.72 16.70
N LYS A 31 42.88 0.49 17.35
CA LYS A 31 43.86 -0.54 16.99
C LYS A 31 43.16 -1.89 17.12
N VAL A 32 43.03 -2.62 16.02
CA VAL A 32 42.32 -3.91 15.97
C VAL A 32 43.11 -4.97 16.75
N THR A 33 42.70 -5.25 17.98
CA THR A 33 43.08 -6.47 18.70
C THR A 33 42.14 -7.60 18.27
N LYS A 34 42.72 -8.63 17.63
CA LYS A 34 42.02 -9.88 17.30
C LYS A 34 41.90 -10.72 18.58
N THR A 35 40.74 -10.67 19.24
CA THR A 35 40.35 -11.66 20.24
C THR A 35 38.88 -12.07 20.06
N SER A 36 38.71 -13.37 19.85
CA SER A 36 37.57 -14.25 20.17
C SER A 36 36.15 -13.68 20.25
N SER A 37 35.33 -14.09 19.26
CA SER A 37 33.89 -14.39 19.41
C SER A 37 33.01 -13.42 20.21
N ALA A 38 33.16 -12.11 19.99
CA ALA A 38 32.17 -11.13 20.40
C ALA A 38 31.24 -10.83 19.22
N TYR A 39 29.96 -11.14 19.35
CA TYR A 39 28.94 -10.73 18.37
C TYR A 39 29.00 -9.21 18.23
N ARG A 40 29.40 -8.72 17.05
CA ARG A 40 29.48 -7.29 16.77
C ARG A 40 28.05 -6.74 16.66
N SER A 41 27.68 -5.82 17.53
CA SER A 41 26.45 -5.03 17.38
C SER A 41 26.66 -4.02 16.24
N THR A 42 26.09 -4.29 15.07
CA THR A 42 26.14 -3.38 13.93
C THR A 42 24.79 -2.70 13.73
N LYS A 43 24.80 -1.39 13.45
CA LYS A 43 23.59 -0.69 13.00
C LYS A 43 23.17 -1.29 11.66
N ARG A 44 21.86 -1.43 11.45
CA ARG A 44 21.34 -1.90 10.16
C ARG A 44 21.58 -0.86 9.09
N VAL A 45 22.10 -1.33 7.97
CA VAL A 45 22.28 -0.54 6.75
C VAL A 45 21.42 -1.17 5.68
N ASN A 46 20.54 -0.39 5.06
CA ASN A 46 19.82 -0.85 3.88
C ASN A 46 20.78 -0.80 2.68
N TYR A 47 20.93 -1.93 1.99
CA TYR A 47 21.77 -2.04 0.80
C TYR A 47 20.97 -1.88 -0.50
N SER A 48 19.69 -1.56 -0.44
CA SER A 48 18.86 -1.26 -1.60
C SER A 48 19.25 0.08 -2.21
N LEU A 49 19.79 0.06 -3.44
CA LEU A 49 20.15 1.26 -4.18
C LEU A 49 18.96 2.21 -4.33
N ALA A 50 17.79 1.68 -4.68
CA ALA A 50 16.58 2.48 -4.87
C ALA A 50 16.14 3.20 -3.58
N ASP A 51 16.34 2.57 -2.41
CA ASP A 51 16.03 3.19 -1.12
C ASP A 51 17.02 4.34 -0.82
N LEU A 52 18.32 4.10 -1.06
CA LEU A 52 19.36 5.11 -0.89
C LEU A 52 19.15 6.32 -1.81
N GLU A 53 18.86 6.09 -3.09
CA GLU A 53 18.55 7.14 -4.05
C GLU A 53 17.29 7.90 -3.66
N SER A 54 16.20 7.20 -3.32
CA SER A 54 14.93 7.83 -2.93
C SER A 54 15.12 8.77 -1.75
N LYS A 55 15.88 8.34 -0.73
CA LYS A 55 16.19 9.14 0.44
C LYS A 55 16.98 10.40 0.09
N LEU A 56 17.96 10.31 -0.81
CA LEU A 56 18.76 11.46 -1.24
C LEU A 56 17.93 12.49 -2.01
N TYR A 57 17.03 12.02 -2.88
CA TYR A 57 16.20 12.92 -3.69
C TYR A 57 15.04 13.54 -2.92
N THR A 58 14.45 12.86 -1.92
CA THR A 58 13.37 13.43 -1.10
C THR A 58 13.88 14.30 0.04
N GLN A 59 15.02 13.96 0.66
CA GLN A 59 15.56 14.71 1.80
C GLN A 59 15.92 16.17 1.46
N ARG A 60 16.23 16.48 0.20
CA ARG A 60 16.44 17.86 -0.25
C ARG A 60 15.14 18.68 -0.32
N GLN A 61 14.01 18.02 -0.50
CA GLN A 61 12.72 18.67 -0.71
C GLN A 61 12.06 19.03 0.63
N ASP A 62 12.16 18.16 1.64
CA ASP A 62 11.59 18.40 2.98
C ASP A 62 12.23 19.58 3.72
N ALA A 63 13.50 19.92 3.41
CA ALA A 63 14.20 21.05 4.02
C ALA A 63 13.64 22.42 3.62
N GLU A 64 12.96 22.53 2.47
CA GLU A 64 12.34 23.78 2.00
C GLU A 64 10.88 23.91 2.47
N ASP A 65 10.15 22.80 2.66
CA ASP A 65 8.70 22.81 3.00
C ASP A 65 8.39 22.87 4.52
N THR A 66 9.38 22.60 5.39
CA THR A 66 9.18 22.56 6.85
C THR A 66 8.85 23.93 7.48
N ALA A 67 8.94 25.03 6.74
CA ALA A 67 8.63 26.37 7.23
C ALA A 67 7.13 26.76 7.19
N ALA A 68 6.25 25.96 6.57
CA ALA A 68 4.95 26.47 6.10
C ALA A 68 3.66 25.84 6.67
N SER A 69 3.67 24.84 7.57
CA SER A 69 2.39 24.24 8.01
C SER A 69 2.37 23.78 9.47
N ASN A 70 1.83 24.65 10.34
CA ASN A 70 1.56 24.32 11.74
C ASN A 70 0.08 24.04 12.04
N GLU A 71 -0.77 23.90 11.01
CA GLU A 71 -2.14 23.41 11.12
C GLU A 71 -2.42 22.34 10.06
N GLY A 72 -2.01 21.10 10.35
CA GLY A 72 -2.22 19.97 9.44
C GLY A 72 -3.67 19.49 9.46
N SER A 73 -4.33 19.53 8.31
CA SER A 73 -5.60 18.87 8.08
C SER A 73 -5.44 17.36 8.28
N ILE A 74 -6.48 16.63 8.70
CA ILE A 74 -6.42 15.15 8.81
C ILE A 74 -6.04 14.49 7.47
N LEU A 75 -6.26 15.17 6.35
CA LEU A 75 -5.77 14.79 5.01
C LEU A 75 -4.24 14.63 4.96
N ASP A 76 -3.49 15.43 5.72
CA ASP A 76 -2.03 15.42 5.75
C ASP A 76 -1.48 14.29 6.63
N LYS A 77 -2.36 13.57 7.37
CA LYS A 77 -1.95 12.46 8.24
C LYS A 77 -1.48 11.23 7.47
N TYR A 78 -1.93 11.05 6.24
CA TYR A 78 -1.60 9.90 5.41
C TYR A 78 -0.91 10.34 4.13
N THR A 79 0.27 9.79 3.87
CA THR A 79 0.99 10.11 2.63
C THR A 79 0.23 9.53 1.44
N GLN A 80 0.36 10.18 0.27
CA GLN A 80 -0.27 9.67 -0.96
C GLN A 80 0.13 8.22 -1.26
N GLN A 81 1.37 7.84 -0.94
CA GLN A 81 1.86 6.48 -1.08
C GLN A 81 1.11 5.49 -0.17
N GLN A 82 0.88 5.85 1.10
CA GLN A 82 0.09 5.03 2.03
C GLN A 82 -1.35 4.86 1.56
N ILE A 83 -1.96 5.89 0.96
CA ILE A 83 -3.30 5.81 0.39
C ILE A 83 -3.33 4.84 -0.80
N ILE A 84 -2.35 4.91 -1.70
CA ILE A 84 -2.24 3.99 -2.84
C ILE A 84 -2.07 2.55 -2.36
N GLN A 85 -1.18 2.33 -1.38
CA GLN A 85 -0.94 1.03 -0.78
C GLN A 85 -2.21 0.47 -0.11
N SER A 86 -2.95 1.32 0.61
CA SER A 86 -4.22 0.94 1.24
C SER A 86 -5.28 0.54 0.22
N LYS A 87 -5.45 1.32 -0.85
CA LYS A 87 -6.42 1.01 -1.94
C LYS A 87 -6.08 -0.29 -2.65
N LYS A 88 -4.79 -0.52 -2.96
CA LYS A 88 -4.32 -1.77 -3.55
C LYS A 88 -4.66 -2.96 -2.66
N ARG A 89 -4.27 -2.89 -1.37
CA ARG A 89 -4.54 -3.96 -0.42
C ARG A 89 -6.04 -4.23 -0.23
N CYS A 90 -6.88 -3.19 -0.26
CA CYS A 90 -8.33 -3.35 -0.20
C CYS A 90 -8.83 -4.17 -1.38
N MET A 91 -8.44 -3.81 -2.61
CA MET A 91 -8.84 -4.55 -3.80
C MET A 91 -8.30 -5.99 -3.84
N GLU A 92 -7.10 -6.22 -3.33
CA GLU A 92 -6.55 -7.59 -3.20
C GLU A 92 -7.36 -8.45 -2.22
N LEU A 93 -7.83 -7.87 -1.10
CA LEU A 93 -8.70 -8.56 -0.14
C LEU A 93 -10.13 -8.76 -0.69
N ASP A 94 -10.61 -7.84 -1.53
CA ASP A 94 -11.91 -7.96 -2.21
C ASP A 94 -11.88 -8.98 -3.36
N THR A 95 -10.70 -9.46 -3.77
CA THR A 95 -10.55 -10.42 -4.86
C THR A 95 -10.70 -11.85 -4.33
N GLU A 96 -11.71 -12.57 -4.83
CA GLU A 96 -12.03 -13.93 -4.35
C GLU A 96 -11.02 -14.99 -4.80
N ASN A 97 -10.47 -14.84 -6.01
CA ASN A 97 -9.65 -15.86 -6.64
C ASN A 97 -8.20 -15.42 -6.79
N GLN A 98 -7.26 -16.24 -6.33
CA GLN A 98 -5.83 -15.91 -6.30
C GLN A 98 -5.26 -15.60 -7.69
N LYS A 99 -5.81 -16.22 -8.74
CA LYS A 99 -5.37 -15.97 -10.13
C LYS A 99 -5.65 -14.55 -10.59
N ASP A 100 -6.63 -13.87 -10.00
CA ASP A 100 -7.12 -12.58 -10.47
C ASP A 100 -6.42 -11.41 -9.76
N LEU A 101 -5.63 -11.70 -8.72
CA LEU A 101 -4.78 -10.72 -8.02
C LEU A 101 -3.79 -10.00 -8.95
N VAL A 102 -3.36 -10.65 -10.03
CA VAL A 102 -2.43 -10.06 -11.02
C VAL A 102 -3.07 -8.90 -11.80
N ASP A 103 -4.40 -8.89 -11.93
CA ASP A 103 -5.15 -7.90 -12.69
C ASP A 103 -5.55 -6.67 -11.84
N VAL A 104 -5.46 -6.79 -10.51
CA VAL A 104 -5.81 -5.73 -9.55
C VAL A 104 -5.07 -4.41 -9.80
N PRO A 105 -3.73 -4.36 -9.97
CA PRO A 105 -3.02 -3.11 -10.21
C PRO A 105 -3.46 -2.42 -11.51
N SER A 106 -3.83 -3.21 -12.53
CA SER A 106 -4.28 -2.66 -13.81
C SER A 106 -5.64 -1.98 -13.68
N LEU A 107 -6.59 -2.64 -13.00
CA LEU A 107 -7.92 -2.07 -12.76
C LEU A 107 -7.84 -0.84 -11.83
N LEU A 108 -7.01 -0.92 -10.78
CA LEU A 108 -6.79 0.20 -9.86
C LEU A 108 -6.21 1.41 -10.60
N GLY A 109 -5.25 1.20 -11.50
CA GLY A 109 -4.67 2.27 -12.31
C GLY A 109 -5.71 2.95 -13.19
N ALA A 110 -6.66 2.20 -13.74
CA ALA A 110 -7.72 2.74 -14.58
C ALA A 110 -8.75 3.58 -13.82
N ILE A 111 -9.07 3.18 -12.60
CA ILE A 111 -10.01 3.87 -11.72
C ILE A 111 -9.36 5.12 -11.13
N THR A 112 -8.09 5.02 -10.71
CA THR A 112 -7.38 6.12 -10.04
C THR A 112 -6.68 7.08 -11.00
N GLY A 113 -6.47 6.69 -12.26
CA GLY A 113 -5.67 7.44 -13.23
C GLY A 113 -4.16 7.36 -12.97
N ILE A 114 -3.71 6.55 -12.00
CA ILE A 114 -2.30 6.37 -11.68
C ILE A 114 -1.73 5.27 -12.57
N ASN A 115 -0.57 5.52 -13.16
CA ASN A 115 0.12 4.52 -13.97
C ASN A 115 0.40 3.25 -13.16
N ARG A 116 0.10 2.09 -13.75
CA ARG A 116 0.35 0.76 -13.15
C ARG A 116 1.76 0.64 -12.57
N ASN A 117 2.77 1.08 -13.31
CA ASN A 117 4.17 1.00 -12.87
C ASN A 117 4.43 1.76 -11.55
N ARG A 118 3.72 2.88 -11.32
CA ARG A 118 3.85 3.66 -10.08
C ARG A 118 3.13 2.99 -8.90
N ILE A 119 2.03 2.30 -9.17
CA ILE A 119 1.30 1.50 -8.16
C ILE A 119 2.12 0.28 -7.76
N ASP A 120 2.73 -0.40 -8.74
CA ASP A 120 3.57 -1.56 -8.50
C ASP A 120 4.87 -1.17 -7.77
N ALA A 121 5.48 -0.03 -8.12
CA ALA A 121 6.66 0.50 -7.43
C ALA A 121 6.40 0.91 -5.97
N ALA A 122 5.17 1.34 -5.63
CA ALA A 122 4.79 1.66 -4.25
C ALA A 122 4.58 0.43 -3.37
N SER A 123 4.75 -0.77 -3.91
CA SER A 123 4.42 -2.04 -3.25
C SER A 123 5.62 -2.99 -3.30
N ASN A 124 6.14 -3.38 -2.13
CA ASN A 124 7.19 -4.41 -1.95
C ASN A 124 6.73 -5.84 -2.29
N THR A 125 5.79 -6.00 -3.23
CA THR A 125 5.44 -7.30 -3.79
C THR A 125 6.61 -7.79 -4.63
N ALA A 126 7.50 -8.52 -3.97
CA ALA A 126 8.62 -9.21 -4.57
C ALA A 126 8.12 -10.15 -5.69
N GLY A 127 8.74 -10.04 -6.87
CA GLY A 127 8.69 -11.09 -7.88
C GLY A 127 7.37 -11.20 -8.65
N GLY A 128 7.27 -10.45 -9.74
CA GLY A 128 6.24 -10.65 -10.75
C GLY A 128 6.64 -9.98 -12.03
N GLY A 129 7.61 -10.58 -12.73
CA GLY A 129 8.13 -10.10 -14.00
C GLY A 129 7.01 -9.75 -14.98
N GLY A 130 7.28 -8.75 -15.82
CA GLY A 130 6.43 -8.37 -16.93
C GLY A 130 6.09 -9.60 -17.75
N SER A 131 4.88 -10.11 -17.58
CA SER A 131 4.30 -11.08 -18.48
C SER A 131 2.96 -10.53 -18.91
N SER A 132 2.93 -10.18 -20.18
CA SER A 132 1.73 -9.98 -20.98
C SER A 132 0.84 -11.22 -20.90
N ILE A 133 0.04 -11.35 -19.84
CA ILE A 133 -1.02 -12.37 -19.77
C ILE A 133 -2.30 -11.74 -20.30
N ARG A 134 -2.36 -11.54 -21.62
CA ARG A 134 -3.58 -11.19 -22.37
C ARG A 134 -4.54 -12.38 -22.50
N HIS A 135 -4.73 -13.19 -21.46
CA HIS A 135 -5.42 -14.48 -21.58
C HIS A 135 -6.41 -14.77 -20.46
N LYS A 136 -7.45 -13.95 -20.23
CA LYS A 136 -8.53 -14.35 -19.29
C LYS A 136 -9.98 -13.95 -19.58
N ASN A 137 -10.30 -13.30 -20.69
CA ASN A 137 -11.73 -13.12 -21.04
C ASN A 137 -12.29 -14.23 -21.93
N LYS A 138 -11.67 -15.42 -21.93
CA LYS A 138 -12.36 -16.62 -22.40
C LYS A 138 -13.17 -17.15 -21.23
N ILE A 139 -14.36 -16.58 -21.04
CA ILE A 139 -15.42 -17.31 -20.36
C ILE A 139 -15.74 -18.49 -21.28
N GLU A 140 -15.09 -19.62 -21.03
CA GLU A 140 -15.47 -20.89 -21.65
C GLU A 140 -16.76 -21.33 -20.98
N ILE A 141 -17.87 -20.76 -21.45
CA ILE A 141 -19.19 -21.28 -21.12
C ILE A 141 -19.19 -22.73 -21.59
N PRO A 142 -19.25 -23.73 -20.69
CA PRO A 142 -19.20 -25.11 -21.10
C PRO A 142 -20.34 -25.34 -22.07
N LYS A 143 -20.08 -25.96 -23.23
CA LYS A 143 -21.14 -26.29 -24.21
C LYS A 143 -22.28 -27.10 -23.56
N ASN A 144 -21.96 -27.79 -22.47
CA ASN A 144 -22.86 -28.59 -21.65
C ASN A 144 -23.79 -27.75 -20.75
N ILE A 145 -23.56 -26.45 -20.55
CA ILE A 145 -24.51 -25.57 -19.84
C ILE A 145 -25.86 -25.52 -20.57
N HIS A 146 -25.84 -25.74 -21.89
CA HIS A 146 -27.07 -25.81 -22.65
C HIS A 146 -27.89 -27.08 -22.34
N LEU A 147 -27.26 -28.11 -21.76
CA LEU A 147 -27.92 -29.34 -21.35
C LEU A 147 -28.58 -29.19 -19.97
N THR A 148 -28.05 -28.34 -19.09
CA THR A 148 -28.63 -28.12 -17.75
C THR A 148 -29.97 -27.38 -17.80
N TYR A 149 -30.20 -26.51 -18.79
CA TYR A 149 -31.48 -25.80 -18.96
C TYR A 149 -32.48 -26.50 -19.91
N ARG A 150 -32.07 -27.59 -20.56
CA ARG A 150 -32.84 -28.28 -21.62
C ARG A 150 -34.07 -29.04 -21.10
N SER A 151 -34.23 -29.16 -19.79
CA SER A 151 -35.43 -29.65 -19.11
C SER A 151 -36.65 -28.75 -19.35
N THR A 152 -36.42 -27.49 -19.74
CA THR A 152 -37.46 -26.56 -20.18
C THR A 152 -37.38 -26.37 -21.69
N LYS A 153 -38.51 -26.45 -22.40
CA LYS A 153 -38.54 -26.28 -23.87
C LYS A 153 -38.01 -24.87 -24.22
N PRO A 154 -36.87 -24.74 -24.94
CA PRO A 154 -36.39 -23.43 -25.35
C PRO A 154 -37.40 -22.78 -26.31
N PRO A 155 -37.60 -21.46 -26.24
CA PRO A 155 -38.52 -20.75 -27.12
C PRO A 155 -38.08 -20.84 -28.59
N VAL A 156 -39.05 -20.90 -29.50
CA VAL A 156 -38.79 -21.01 -30.95
C VAL A 156 -38.04 -19.76 -31.45
N PRO A 157 -36.82 -19.90 -32.01
CA PRO A 157 -36.03 -18.76 -32.43
C PRO A 157 -36.59 -18.14 -33.72
N LYS A 158 -37.25 -16.98 -33.62
CA LYS A 158 -37.61 -16.18 -34.79
C LYS A 158 -36.42 -15.29 -35.18
N LYS A 159 -35.70 -15.65 -36.25
CA LYS A 159 -34.54 -14.89 -36.74
C LYS A 159 -34.95 -14.01 -37.91
N LYS A 160 -34.76 -12.70 -37.78
CA LYS A 160 -34.79 -11.73 -38.90
C LYS A 160 -33.37 -11.19 -39.09
N ASN A 161 -32.94 -10.98 -40.34
CA ASN A 161 -31.62 -10.40 -40.60
C ASN A 161 -31.74 -8.87 -40.69
N THR A 162 -31.34 -8.17 -39.64
CA THR A 162 -31.37 -6.71 -39.56
C THR A 162 -30.09 -6.20 -38.92
N ASN A 163 -29.70 -4.95 -39.17
CA ASN A 163 -28.53 -4.33 -38.54
C ASN A 163 -28.60 -4.37 -37.00
N ARG A 164 -29.82 -4.28 -36.44
CA ARG A 164 -30.06 -4.43 -35.00
C ARG A 164 -29.68 -5.81 -34.48
N ILE A 165 -29.91 -6.86 -35.27
CA ILE A 165 -29.53 -8.24 -34.91
C ILE A 165 -28.02 -8.43 -35.00
N VAL A 166 -27.33 -7.74 -35.91
CA VAL A 166 -25.85 -7.71 -35.95
C VAL A 166 -25.29 -7.02 -34.71
N ALA A 167 -25.85 -5.87 -34.31
CA ALA A 167 -25.48 -5.18 -33.07
C ALA A 167 -25.74 -6.06 -31.83
N LEU A 168 -26.91 -6.70 -31.75
CA LEU A 168 -27.23 -7.65 -30.67
C LEU A 168 -26.23 -8.81 -30.61
N LYS A 169 -25.86 -9.41 -31.74
CA LYS A 169 -24.82 -10.45 -31.78
C LYS A 169 -23.49 -9.94 -31.24
N LYS A 170 -23.06 -8.74 -31.64
CA LYS A 170 -21.81 -8.11 -31.17
C LYS A 170 -21.84 -7.83 -29.66
N THR A 171 -22.98 -7.38 -29.13
CA THR A 171 -23.17 -7.13 -27.70
C THR A 171 -23.18 -8.43 -26.90
N LEU A 172 -23.92 -9.45 -27.35
CA LEU A 172 -24.01 -10.74 -26.66
C LEU A 172 -22.71 -11.55 -26.73
N SER A 173 -21.91 -11.37 -27.79
CA SER A 173 -20.61 -12.03 -27.94
C SER A 173 -19.44 -11.22 -27.37
N SER A 174 -19.70 -10.14 -26.62
CA SER A 174 -18.62 -9.32 -26.09
C SER A 174 -17.82 -10.11 -25.04
N LYS A 175 -16.49 -10.05 -25.15
CA LYS A 175 -15.52 -10.68 -24.24
C LYS A 175 -14.52 -9.64 -23.73
N ARG A 176 -14.99 -8.40 -23.56
CA ARG A 176 -14.16 -7.27 -23.13
C ARG A 176 -14.16 -7.21 -21.60
N SER A 177 -13.03 -6.86 -21.01
CA SER A 177 -12.94 -6.63 -19.56
C SER A 177 -13.52 -5.27 -19.22
N LEU A 178 -13.89 -5.07 -17.95
CA LEU A 178 -14.34 -3.77 -17.44
C LEU A 178 -13.36 -2.65 -17.77
N GLN A 179 -12.06 -2.94 -17.66
CA GLN A 179 -10.96 -2.04 -18.07
C GLN A 179 -11.17 -1.43 -19.46
N SER A 180 -11.47 -2.27 -20.44
CA SER A 180 -11.67 -1.82 -21.83
C SER A 180 -12.89 -0.92 -21.98
N TYR A 181 -13.93 -1.10 -21.15
CA TYR A 181 -15.09 -0.22 -21.16
C TYR A 181 -14.78 1.14 -20.50
N LEU A 182 -13.98 1.15 -19.43
CA LEU A 182 -13.55 2.37 -18.75
C LEU A 182 -12.68 3.28 -19.61
N GLU A 183 -11.88 2.70 -20.50
CA GLU A 183 -11.06 3.44 -21.47
C GLU A 183 -11.91 4.06 -22.60
N THR A 184 -13.05 3.45 -22.94
CA THR A 184 -13.97 3.98 -23.97
C THR A 184 -14.97 4.99 -23.44
N LEU A 185 -15.08 5.12 -22.12
CA LEU A 185 -16.04 6.03 -21.49
C LEU A 185 -15.54 7.48 -21.56
N ASP A 186 -16.46 8.42 -21.77
CA ASP A 186 -16.13 9.84 -21.73
C ASP A 186 -15.61 10.26 -20.34
N GLN A 187 -14.67 11.21 -20.33
CA GLN A 187 -13.98 11.64 -19.11
C GLN A 187 -14.93 12.28 -18.11
N VAL A 188 -15.96 13.01 -18.58
CA VAL A 188 -16.96 13.64 -17.70
C VAL A 188 -17.76 12.56 -16.99
N ASN A 189 -18.31 11.60 -17.75
CA ASN A 189 -19.08 10.48 -17.19
C ASN A 189 -18.24 9.64 -16.22
N LYS A 190 -16.97 9.38 -16.56
CA LYS A 190 -16.04 8.68 -15.67
C LYS A 190 -15.84 9.43 -14.35
N SER A 191 -15.69 10.75 -14.40
CA SER A 191 -15.50 11.57 -13.20
C SER A 191 -16.72 11.61 -12.29
N ILE A 192 -17.92 11.66 -12.87
CA ILE A 192 -19.19 11.65 -12.14
C ILE A 192 -19.38 10.32 -11.43
N ILE A 193 -19.16 9.20 -12.13
CA ILE A 193 -19.38 7.85 -11.60
C ILE A 193 -18.36 7.49 -10.51
N TYR A 194 -17.07 7.78 -10.71
CA TYR A 194 -16.00 7.29 -9.81
C TYR A 194 -15.48 8.33 -8.81
N HIS A 195 -15.47 9.62 -9.15
CA HIS A 195 -14.82 10.64 -8.32
C HIS A 195 -15.83 11.52 -7.56
N ASN A 196 -17.08 11.62 -8.02
CA ASN A 196 -18.08 12.47 -7.35
C ASN A 196 -18.89 11.74 -6.28
N VAL A 197 -18.94 10.41 -6.32
CA VAL A 197 -19.71 9.60 -5.36
C VAL A 197 -19.05 9.57 -3.98
N THR A 198 -17.73 9.69 -3.89
CA THR A 198 -17.00 9.63 -2.62
C THR A 198 -17.17 10.90 -1.80
N ASN A 199 -17.29 10.77 -0.48
CA ASN A 199 -17.39 11.90 0.44
C ASN A 199 -16.16 12.82 0.35
N LYS A 200 -16.40 14.09 0.03
CA LYS A 200 -15.35 15.13 -0.08
C LYS A 200 -15.16 15.96 1.19
N LYS A 201 -16.19 16.04 2.04
CA LYS A 201 -16.22 16.91 3.23
C LYS A 201 -15.78 16.19 4.51
N PHE A 202 -16.20 14.94 4.69
CA PHE A 202 -15.99 14.20 5.92
C PHE A 202 -15.03 13.03 5.66
N PHE A 203 -13.81 13.15 6.16
CA PHE A 203 -12.81 12.06 6.09
C PHE A 203 -12.95 11.10 7.27
N LYS A 204 -13.18 11.64 8.47
CA LYS A 204 -13.38 10.84 9.68
C LYS A 204 -14.27 11.60 10.65
N VAL A 205 -15.35 10.96 11.07
CA VAL A 205 -16.29 11.51 12.09
C VAL A 205 -16.15 10.77 13.41
N LEU A 206 -15.94 9.45 13.35
CA LEU A 206 -15.81 8.60 14.54
C LEU A 206 -14.37 8.58 15.08
N PRO A 207 -14.17 8.36 16.39
CA PRO A 207 -12.83 8.24 16.96
C PRO A 207 -12.05 7.07 16.33
N VAL A 208 -10.74 7.24 16.18
CA VAL A 208 -9.85 6.22 15.65
C VAL A 208 -9.43 5.29 16.79
N ILE A 209 -9.74 4.01 16.65
CA ILE A 209 -9.30 2.98 17.59
C ILE A 209 -8.00 2.38 17.06
N THR A 210 -6.93 2.49 17.84
CA THR A 210 -5.67 1.80 17.58
C THR A 210 -5.66 0.48 18.35
N THR A 211 -5.30 -0.61 17.70
CA THR A 211 -5.28 -1.95 18.30
C THR A 211 -4.02 -2.69 17.92
N CYS A 212 -3.73 -3.76 18.68
CA CYS A 212 -2.61 -4.64 18.35
C CYS A 212 -2.82 -5.31 16.99
N SER A 213 -1.80 -5.27 16.12
CA SER A 213 -1.84 -5.90 14.79
C SER A 213 -1.86 -7.43 14.79
N VAL A 214 -1.66 -8.05 15.96
CA VAL A 214 -1.62 -9.51 16.12
C VAL A 214 -2.92 -10.05 16.71
N CYS A 215 -3.39 -9.51 17.84
CA CYS A 215 -4.57 -10.03 18.55
C CYS A 215 -5.74 -9.04 18.66
N GLY A 216 -5.58 -7.79 18.24
CA GLY A 216 -6.63 -6.76 18.35
C GLY A 216 -6.82 -6.16 19.75
N GLY A 217 -6.03 -6.54 20.77
CA GLY A 217 -6.11 -5.96 22.12
C GLY A 217 -5.71 -4.48 22.18
N TYR A 218 -6.25 -3.76 23.17
CA TYR A 218 -6.09 -2.30 23.34
C TYR A 218 -5.42 -1.88 24.68
N ASP A 219 -5.29 -2.79 25.66
CA ASP A 219 -4.91 -2.44 27.04
C ASP A 219 -3.42 -2.08 27.26
N SER A 220 -2.52 -2.32 26.29
CA SER A 220 -1.06 -2.10 26.48
C SER A 220 -0.34 -1.84 25.16
N ILE A 221 -0.78 -0.84 24.39
CA ILE A 221 -0.25 -0.60 23.04
C ILE A 221 1.15 0.01 23.08
N SER A 222 2.13 -0.73 22.58
CA SER A 222 3.49 -0.28 22.29
C SER A 222 3.77 -0.35 20.79
N SER A 223 4.66 0.49 20.26
CA SER A 223 5.09 0.42 18.85
C SER A 223 6.41 -0.31 18.69
N CYS A 224 6.48 -1.19 17.69
CA CYS A 224 7.72 -1.84 17.29
C CYS A 224 8.76 -0.80 16.83
N ILE A 225 10.00 -0.97 17.28
CA ILE A 225 11.13 -0.06 17.00
C ILE A 225 11.47 -0.02 15.50
N HIS A 226 11.29 -1.15 14.79
CA HIS A 226 11.71 -1.28 13.39
C HIS A 226 10.64 -0.87 12.38
N CYS A 227 9.38 -1.23 12.62
CA CYS A 227 8.30 -1.04 11.66
C CYS A 227 7.14 -0.17 12.18
N GLY A 228 7.19 0.29 13.43
CA GLY A 228 6.14 1.12 14.03
C GLY A 228 4.82 0.40 14.35
N SER A 229 4.70 -0.89 14.02
CA SER A 229 3.47 -1.68 14.26
C SER A 229 3.10 -1.75 15.74
N LYS A 230 1.79 -1.68 16.04
CA LYS A 230 1.26 -1.69 17.41
C LYS A 230 1.16 -3.11 17.98
N ILE A 231 1.74 -3.34 19.17
CA ILE A 231 1.90 -4.64 19.82
C ILE A 231 1.50 -4.51 21.30
N CYS A 232 0.71 -5.45 21.82
CA CYS A 232 0.20 -5.40 23.20
C CYS A 232 0.96 -6.26 24.22
N SER A 233 1.65 -7.31 23.78
CA SER A 233 2.26 -8.29 24.68
C SER A 233 3.57 -8.84 24.12
N LEU A 234 4.40 -9.42 25.00
CA LEU A 234 5.66 -10.06 24.61
C LEU A 234 5.45 -11.26 23.67
N ARG A 235 4.35 -12.01 23.84
CA ARG A 235 3.98 -13.10 22.92
C ARG A 235 3.68 -12.56 21.52
N CYS A 236 2.92 -11.46 21.44
CA CYS A 236 2.67 -10.78 20.18
C CYS A 236 3.95 -10.19 19.57
N PHE A 237 4.89 -9.73 20.40
CA PHE A 237 6.18 -9.22 19.94
C PHE A 237 7.03 -10.32 19.29
N ASN A 238 7.14 -11.49 19.91
CA ASN A 238 7.88 -12.62 19.34
C ASN A 238 7.26 -13.07 18.01
N LEU A 239 5.95 -13.29 17.97
CA LEU A 239 5.23 -13.66 16.74
C LEU A 239 5.38 -12.60 15.64
N HIS A 240 5.36 -11.31 16.01
CA HIS A 240 5.57 -10.21 15.09
C HIS A 240 6.98 -10.24 14.48
N ASN A 241 8.00 -10.44 15.31
CA ASN A 241 9.40 -10.51 14.87
C ASN A 241 9.69 -11.69 13.94
N GLU A 242 8.94 -12.78 14.06
CA GLU A 242 9.08 -13.97 13.22
C GLU A 242 8.36 -13.84 11.88
N THR A 243 7.14 -13.30 11.86
CA THR A 243 6.24 -13.42 10.69
C THR A 243 5.86 -12.10 10.01
N ARG A 244 5.96 -10.97 10.71
CA ARG A 244 5.38 -9.68 10.25
C ARG A 244 6.37 -8.52 10.21
N CYS A 245 7.51 -8.60 10.89
CA CYS A 245 8.49 -7.53 10.93
C CYS A 245 9.39 -7.58 9.68
N VAL A 246 9.04 -6.77 8.66
CA VAL A 246 9.78 -6.71 7.39
C VAL A 246 11.13 -5.98 7.52
N HIS A 247 11.25 -5.04 8.48
CA HIS A 247 12.45 -4.23 8.69
C HIS A 247 13.38 -4.75 9.81
N ARG A 248 13.42 -6.08 9.99
CA ARG A 248 14.34 -6.75 10.93
C ARG A 248 15.77 -6.86 10.36
#